data_AF-A0A923ELC4-F1
#
_entry.id   AF-A0A923ELC4-F1
#
_cell.length_a   1.000
_cell.length_b   1.000
_cell.length_c   1.000
_cell.angle_alpha   90.00
_cell.angle_beta   90.00
_cell.angle_gamma   90.00
#
_symmetry.space_group_name_H-M   'P 1'
#
loop_
_entity.id
_entity.type
_entity.pdbx_description
1 polymer ?
#
loop_
_entity_poly.entity_id
_entity_poly.type
_entity_poly.pdbx_seq_one_letter_code
_entity_poly.pdbx_strand_id
1 'polypeptide(L)' 'MPHPGTADVVFQEEKLRKIVDVNLSGKGFDVHAKEESGAWNEAIDLVVDKAKKQLIKNKEKIQSHRADA' A
#
# COMPACT_ATOMS: atom_id res chain seq x y z
N MET A 1 5.31 2.37 23.84
CA MET A 1 5.05 3.36 22.78
C MET A 1 4.28 2.66 21.67
N PRO A 2 3.06 3.11 21.29
CA PRO A 2 2.46 2.64 20.05
C PRO A 2 3.50 2.91 18.95
N HIS A 3 3.86 1.91 18.15
CA HIS A 3 4.65 2.15 16.95
C HIS A 3 3.61 2.55 15.89
N PRO A 4 3.38 3.84 15.62
CA PRO A 4 2.48 4.22 14.55
C PRO A 4 3.11 3.73 13.24
N GLY A 5 2.32 3.07 12.39
CA GLY A 5 2.74 2.88 11.02
C GLY A 5 2.87 4.24 10.34
N THR A 6 3.89 4.41 9.50
CA THR A 6 4.06 5.58 8.65
C THR A 6 3.31 5.32 7.34
N ALA A 7 2.56 6.31 6.88
CA ALA A 7 1.85 6.26 5.61
C ALA A 7 2.27 7.46 4.79
N ASP A 8 3.07 7.21 3.76
CA ASP A 8 3.48 8.20 2.79
C ASP A 8 2.57 8.07 1.57
N VAL A 9 1.91 9.16 1.21
CA VAL A 9 1.00 9.20 0.06
C VAL A 9 1.41 10.35 -0.84
N VAL A 10 1.67 10.04 -2.11
CA VAL A 10 2.10 11.01 -3.11
C VAL A 10 1.14 10.95 -4.29
N PHE A 11 0.52 12.10 -4.58
CA PHE A 11 -0.33 12.31 -5.74
C PHE A 11 0.45 13.08 -6.80
N GLN A 12 0.54 12.53 -8.01
CA GLN A 12 1.19 13.18 -9.14
C GLN A 12 0.23 13.20 -10.34
N GLU A 13 0.27 14.27 -11.11
CA GLU A 13 -0.49 14.37 -12.35
C GLU A 13 0.49 14.57 -13.51
N GLU A 14 0.48 13.63 -14.45
CA GLU A 14 1.28 13.72 -15.67
C GLU A 14 0.34 13.82 -16.88
N LYS A 15 0.14 15.04 -17.36
CA LYS A 15 -0.79 15.41 -18.45
C LYS A 15 -2.24 15.01 -18.13
N LEU A 16 -2.61 13.78 -18.45
CA LEU A 16 -3.95 13.21 -18.25
C LEU A 16 -3.94 12.04 -17.27
N ARG A 17 -2.76 11.53 -16.89
CA ARG A 17 -2.60 10.38 -16.00
C ARG A 17 -2.45 10.84 -14.57
N LYS A 18 -3.26 10.27 -13.68
CA LYS A 18 -3.28 10.51 -12.25
C LYS A 18 -2.55 9.36 -11.62
N ILE A 19 -1.39 9.65 -11.06
CA ILE A 19 -0.51 8.67 -10.44
C ILE A 19 -0.68 8.82 -8.93
N VAL A 20 -1.00 7.73 -8.27
CA VAL A 20 -1.12 7.67 -6.81
C VAL A 20 -0.14 6.64 -6.31
N ASP A 21 0.81 7.09 -5.50
CA ASP A 21 1.82 6.28 -4.85
C ASP A 21 1.55 6.28 -3.34
N VAL A 22 1.41 5.09 -2.77
CA VAL A 22 1.11 4.86 -1.36
C VAL A 22 2.15 3.90 -0.81
N ASN A 23 2.88 4.37 0.18
CA ASN A 23 3.87 3.59 0.91
C ASN A 23 3.49 3.53 2.38
N LEU A 24 3.27 2.32 2.89
CA LEU A 24 2.81 2.02 4.24
C LEU A 24 3.86 1.16 4.93
N SER A 25 4.57 1.75 5.87
CA SER A 25 5.65 1.08 6.60
C SER A 25 5.31 1.01 8.10
N GLY A 26 5.52 -0.15 8.71
CA GLY A 26 5.16 -0.41 10.11
C GLY A 26 5.96 -1.55 10.72
N LYS A 27 5.74 -1.82 12.01
CA LYS A 27 6.50 -2.85 12.73
C LYS A 27 6.15 -4.25 12.21
N GLY A 28 6.99 -4.75 11.31
CA GLY A 28 6.88 -6.05 10.69
C GLY A 28 6.13 -6.06 9.35
N PHE A 29 5.64 -4.92 8.85
CA PHE A 29 5.01 -4.88 7.54
C PHE A 29 5.45 -3.66 6.74
N ASP A 30 5.70 -3.89 5.45
CA ASP A 30 6.07 -2.86 4.49
C ASP A 30 5.24 -3.12 3.24
N VAL A 31 4.45 -2.14 2.82
CA VAL A 31 3.46 -2.25 1.75
C VAL A 31 3.64 -1.06 0.84
N HIS A 32 3.92 -1.32 -0.43
CA HIS A 32 4.10 -0.31 -1.47
C HIS A 32 3.09 -0.55 -2.57
N ALA A 33 2.24 0.43 -2.83
CA ALA A 33 1.23 0.40 -3.87
C ALA A 33 1.34 1.66 -4.72
N LYS A 34 1.50 1.47 -6.02
CA LYS A 34 1.54 2.55 -7.00
C LYS A 34 0.60 2.20 -8.14
N GLU A 35 -0.28 3.13 -8.50
CA GLU A 35 -1.22 3.00 -9.61
C GLU A 35 -1.31 4.29 -10.42
N GLU A 36 -1.60 4.16 -11.71
CA GLU A 36 -1.90 5.26 -12.61
C GLU A 36 -3.27 5.07 -13.26
N SER A 37 -4.08 6.13 -13.33
CA SER A 37 -5.39 6.06 -14.01
C SER A 37 -5.80 7.38 -14.66
N GLY A 38 -6.84 7.34 -15.49
CA GLY A 38 -7.37 8.51 -16.20
C GLY A 38 -8.18 9.45 -15.29
N ALA A 39 -8.66 8.96 -14.15
CA ALA A 39 -9.38 9.72 -13.15
C ALA A 39 -8.79 9.49 -11.75
N TRP A 40 -8.80 10.53 -10.90
CA TRP A 40 -8.35 10.42 -9.51
C TRP A 40 -9.09 9.33 -8.74
N ASN A 41 -10.40 9.25 -8.95
CA ASN A 41 -11.26 8.27 -8.26
C ASN A 41 -10.84 6.83 -8.60
N GLU A 42 -10.56 6.54 -9.87
CA GLU A 42 -10.10 5.22 -10.29
C GLU A 42 -8.69 4.91 -9.80
N ALA A 43 -7.78 5.89 -9.85
CA ALA A 43 -6.41 5.69 -9.36
C ALA A 43 -6.38 5.40 -7.84
N ILE A 44 -7.25 6.07 -7.07
CA ILE A 44 -7.40 5.84 -5.63
C ILE A 44 -8.00 4.46 -5.35
N ASP A 45 -9.05 4.06 -6.06
CA ASP A 45 -9.68 2.75 -5.85
C ASP A 45 -8.69 1.61 -6.14
N LEU A 46 -7.95 1.73 -7.25
CA LEU A 46 -6.92 0.78 -7.65
C LEU A 46 -5.77 0.69 -6.64
N VAL A 47 -5.23 1.84 -6.19
CA VAL A 47 -4.11 1.83 -5.24
C VAL A 47 -4.52 1.27 -3.88
N VAL A 48 -5.75 1.53 -3.44
CA VAL A 48 -6.30 1.01 -2.18
C VAL A 48 -6.49 -0.51 -2.24
N ASP A 49 -7.03 -1.06 -3.34
CA ASP A 49 -7.17 -2.51 -3.50
C ASP A 49 -5.80 -3.21 -3.51
N LYS A 50 -4.81 -2.62 -4.22
CA LYS A 50 -3.43 -3.12 -4.24
C LYS A 50 -2.79 -3.10 -2.85
N ALA A 51 -2.90 -1.98 -2.14
CA ALA A 51 -2.35 -1.84 -0.79
C ALA A 51 -2.98 -2.87 0.17
N LYS A 52 -4.30 -3.06 0.09
CA LYS A 52 -5.02 -4.04 0.91
C LYS A 52 -4.59 -5.48 0.62
N LYS A 53 -4.46 -5.86 -0.66
CA LYS A 53 -3.97 -7.20 -1.05
C LYS A 53 -2.55 -7.46 -0.57
N GLN A 54 -1.66 -6.48 -0.68
CA GLN A 54 -0.29 -6.61 -0.16
C GLN A 54 -0.28 -6.71 1.37
N LEU A 55 -1.07 -5.90 2.08
CA LEU A 55 -1.16 -5.95 3.53
C LEU A 55 -1.60 -7.32 4.03
N ILE A 56 -2.61 -7.93 3.40
CA ILE A 56 -3.11 -9.26 3.73
C ILE A 56 -2.03 -10.30 3.47
N LYS A 57 -1.44 -10.33 2.25
CA LYS A 57 -0.37 -11.27 1.91
C LYS A 57 0.81 -11.16 2.87
N ASN A 58 1.20 -9.94 3.22
CA ASN A 58 2.33 -9.71 4.10
C ASN A 58 2.02 -10.15 5.54
N LYS A 59 0.80 -9.89 6.05
CA LYS A 59 0.34 -10.44 7.32
C LYS A 59 0.35 -11.96 7.34
N GLU A 60 -0.18 -12.61 6.31
CA GLU A 60 -0.20 -14.08 6.20
C GLU A 60 1.23 -14.65 6.20
N LYS A 61 2.14 -14.03 5.45
CA LYS A 61 3.54 -14.48 5.36
C LYS A 61 4.27 -14.40 6.71
N ILE A 62 4.06 -13.32 7.47
CA ILE A 62 4.61 -13.18 8.83
C ILE A 62 4.01 -14.21 9.79
N GLN A 63 2.71 -14.48 9.66
CA GLN A 63 2.00 -15.40 10.53
C GLN A 63 2.42 -16.86 10.29
N SER A 64 2.59 -17.27 9.03
CA SER A 64 3.15 -18.59 8.68
C SER A 64 4.56 -18.79 9.22
N HIS A 65 5.41 -17.77 9.19
CA HIS A 65 6.78 -17.86 9.73
C HIS A 65 6.82 -18.04 11.26
N ARG A 66 5.75 -17.74 12.00
CA ARG A 66 5.65 -18.00 13.44
C ARG A 66 5.05 -19.36 13.78
N ALA A 67 4.43 -20.05 12.81
CA ALA A 67 3.84 -21.36 13.03
C ALA A 67 4.85 -22.52 12.87
N ASP A 68 6.02 -22.25 12.29
CA ASP A 68 7.08 -23.21 12.00
C ASP A 68 8.26 -23.15 13.01
N ALA A 69 8.06 -22.54 14.18
CA ALA A 69 9.09 -22.39 15.22
C ALA A 69 8.62 -22.93 16.59
#